data_AF-A0A971GR16-F1
#
_entry.id   AF-A0A971GR16-F1
#
_cell.length_a   1.000
_cell.length_b   1.000
_cell.length_c   1.000
_cell.angle_alpha   90.00
_cell.angle_beta   90.00
_cell.angle_gamma   90.00
#
_symmetry.space_group_name_H-M   'P 1'
#
loop_
_entity.id
_entity.type
_entity.pdbx_description
1 polymer ?
#
loop_
_entity_poly.entity_id
_entity_poly.type
_entity_poly.pdbx_seq_one_letter_code
_entity_poly.pdbx_strand_id
1 'polypeptide(L)'
;ISDWNEICSLMGMDTITAGGTLAWAMEASEKGLFKSNLRFGSSEEVSETLMDIACVKGIGKDLAMGSRFCSKKFGGEDFAIQVKGLEMAAYDPRGSFGQGLSYAVANRGACHLASSAFALEVYFNLINPYGYNSKASLIKYQEDIMSAINSLQTCVFTAFPYELETPLMKIMPKFVLRICMNLMAGIALRLVDISLWPEFWSSITGRKLGMTAFLRAGERVQVLERLMNTREGISRKDDTLPPRLLTEFRKCDDRELAIPLETMLDRYYFIRGFDKNGVPKKSILKKLKIA
;
A
#
# COMPACT_ATOMS: atom_id res chain seq x y z
N ILE A 1 2.16 -9.11 -22.99
CA ILE A 1 1.61 -8.90 -21.62
C ILE A 1 0.81 -10.12 -21.17
N SER A 2 -0.26 -10.53 -21.86
CA SER A 2 -1.05 -11.71 -21.49
C SER A 2 -0.18 -12.97 -21.32
N ASP A 3 0.73 -13.22 -22.27
CA ASP A 3 1.66 -14.34 -22.19
C ASP A 3 2.58 -14.27 -20.96
N TRP A 4 3.02 -13.08 -20.57
CA TRP A 4 3.86 -12.89 -19.37
C TRP A 4 3.08 -13.14 -18.08
N ASN A 5 1.80 -12.75 -18.05
CA ASN A 5 0.90 -13.06 -16.96
C ASN A 5 0.66 -14.57 -16.86
N GLU A 6 0.47 -15.24 -17.99
CA GLU A 6 0.32 -16.70 -18.05
C GLU A 6 1.58 -17.41 -17.55
N ILE A 7 2.78 -16.99 -17.99
CA ILE A 7 4.05 -17.52 -17.47
C ILE A 7 4.14 -17.36 -15.95
N CYS A 8 3.89 -16.16 -15.43
CA CYS A 8 3.94 -15.94 -13.98
C CYS A 8 2.90 -16.80 -13.25
N SER A 9 1.70 -16.96 -13.81
CA SER A 9 0.63 -17.76 -13.22
C SER A 9 0.99 -19.26 -13.19
N LEU A 10 1.51 -19.80 -14.29
CA LEU A 10 1.92 -21.20 -14.41
C LEU A 10 3.14 -21.53 -13.54
N MET A 11 4.07 -20.57 -13.39
CA MET A 11 5.28 -20.74 -12.59
C MET A 11 5.11 -20.35 -11.12
N GLY A 12 3.95 -19.83 -10.71
CA GLY A 12 3.68 -19.42 -9.33
C GLY A 12 4.45 -18.16 -8.88
N MET A 13 4.69 -17.21 -9.79
CA MET A 13 5.38 -15.95 -9.52
C MET A 13 4.40 -14.78 -9.34
N ASP A 14 4.70 -13.87 -8.42
CA ASP A 14 3.98 -12.60 -8.30
C ASP A 14 4.27 -11.69 -9.50
N THR A 15 3.24 -11.33 -10.25
CA THR A 15 3.36 -10.49 -11.46
C THR A 15 3.84 -9.07 -11.14
N ILE A 16 3.51 -8.53 -9.96
CA ILE A 16 3.95 -7.19 -9.55
C ILE A 16 5.46 -7.20 -9.29
N THR A 17 5.92 -8.10 -8.42
CA THR A 17 7.34 -8.27 -8.10
C THR A 17 8.17 -8.66 -9.32
N ALA A 18 7.68 -9.57 -10.16
CA ALA A 18 8.34 -9.94 -11.40
C ALA A 18 8.49 -8.72 -12.34
N GLY A 19 7.40 -7.97 -12.56
CA GLY A 19 7.43 -6.76 -13.37
C GLY A 19 8.35 -5.68 -12.82
N GLY A 20 8.30 -5.40 -11.51
CA GLY A 20 9.16 -4.42 -10.86
C GLY A 20 10.64 -4.80 -10.90
N THR A 21 10.95 -6.08 -10.75
CA THR A 21 12.33 -6.59 -10.85
C THR A 21 12.87 -6.53 -12.27
N LEU A 22 12.05 -6.86 -13.28
CA LEU A 22 12.41 -6.68 -14.68
C LEU A 22 12.61 -5.19 -15.03
N ALA A 23 11.75 -4.30 -14.51
CA ALA A 23 11.91 -2.86 -14.71
C ALA A 23 13.21 -2.33 -14.11
N TRP A 24 13.59 -2.79 -12.91
CA TRP A 24 14.91 -2.49 -12.35
C TRP A 24 16.04 -3.03 -13.25
N ALA A 25 15.90 -4.26 -13.77
CA ALA A 25 16.93 -4.86 -14.62
C ALA A 25 17.10 -4.11 -15.95
N MET A 26 16.01 -3.66 -16.57
CA MET A 26 16.03 -2.82 -17.77
C MET A 26 16.79 -1.52 -17.51
N GLU A 27 16.43 -0.80 -16.45
CA GLU A 27 17.08 0.48 -16.14
C GLU A 27 18.54 0.31 -15.71
N ALA A 28 18.84 -0.70 -14.91
CA ALA A 28 20.20 -1.03 -14.50
C ALA A 28 21.07 -1.42 -15.72
N SER A 29 20.48 -2.06 -16.73
CA SER A 29 21.19 -2.40 -17.98
C SER A 29 21.47 -1.16 -18.82
N GLU A 30 20.49 -0.25 -18.96
CA GLU A 30 20.68 1.03 -19.65
C GLU A 30 21.76 1.91 -18.99
N LYS A 31 21.91 1.80 -17.66
CA LYS A 31 22.95 2.48 -16.88
C LYS A 31 24.28 1.71 -16.79
N GLY A 32 24.39 0.53 -17.40
CA GLY A 32 25.59 -0.30 -17.39
C GLY A 32 25.92 -0.97 -16.05
N LEU A 33 24.96 -1.02 -15.12
CA LEU A 33 25.10 -1.64 -13.79
C LEU A 33 24.81 -3.15 -13.81
N PHE A 34 23.98 -3.60 -14.75
CA PHE A 34 23.56 -5.00 -14.87
C PHE A 34 23.70 -5.46 -16.32
N LYS A 35 24.23 -6.66 -16.54
CA LYS A 35 24.42 -7.19 -17.89
C LYS A 35 23.21 -8.03 -18.31
N SER A 36 22.29 -7.44 -19.05
CA SER A 36 21.17 -8.12 -19.71
C SER A 36 20.83 -7.41 -21.04
N ASN A 37 20.08 -8.07 -21.94
CA ASN A 37 19.58 -7.40 -23.15
C ASN A 37 18.13 -6.87 -22.98
N LEU A 38 17.60 -6.92 -21.75
CA LEU A 38 16.33 -6.29 -21.41
C LEU A 38 16.45 -4.78 -21.54
N ARG A 39 15.44 -4.16 -22.15
CA ARG A 39 15.39 -2.72 -22.43
C ARG A 39 13.96 -2.22 -22.44
N PHE A 40 13.74 -0.98 -22.01
CA PHE A 40 12.41 -0.39 -22.05
C PHE A 40 11.90 -0.29 -23.50
N GLY A 41 10.60 -0.52 -23.69
CA GLY A 41 9.96 -0.49 -25.00
C GLY A 41 10.19 -1.72 -25.89
N SER A 42 10.92 -2.73 -25.43
CA SER A 42 11.08 -4.02 -26.11
C SER A 42 10.35 -5.15 -25.36
N SER A 43 9.73 -6.05 -26.12
CA SER A 43 9.16 -7.30 -25.60
C SER A 43 10.12 -8.50 -25.70
N GLU A 44 11.25 -8.34 -26.39
CA GLU A 44 12.24 -9.40 -26.56
C GLU A 44 12.86 -9.82 -25.22
N GLU A 45 13.17 -11.10 -25.08
CA GLU A 45 13.78 -11.73 -23.88
C GLU A 45 12.98 -11.64 -22.57
N VAL A 46 11.85 -10.93 -22.52
CA VAL A 46 11.02 -10.85 -21.31
C VAL A 46 10.52 -12.24 -20.89
N SER A 47 9.94 -12.99 -21.82
CA SER A 47 9.42 -14.34 -21.54
C SER A 47 10.52 -15.31 -21.13
N GLU A 48 11.67 -15.26 -21.80
CA GLU A 48 12.82 -16.10 -21.46
C GLU A 48 13.38 -15.73 -20.08
N THR A 49 13.50 -14.43 -19.77
CA THR A 49 13.97 -13.99 -18.45
C THR A 49 13.00 -14.38 -17.32
N LEU A 50 11.69 -14.32 -17.56
CA LEU A 50 10.70 -14.83 -16.59
C LEU A 50 10.88 -16.33 -16.33
N MET A 51 11.13 -17.12 -17.38
CA MET A 51 11.46 -18.55 -17.21
C MET A 51 12.80 -18.75 -16.53
N ASP A 52 13.80 -17.90 -16.78
CA ASP A 52 15.09 -17.92 -16.09
C ASP A 52 14.94 -17.64 -14.59
N ILE A 53 14.10 -16.68 -14.22
CA ILE A 53 13.74 -16.37 -12.84
C ILE A 53 13.10 -17.60 -12.18
N ALA A 54 12.06 -18.14 -12.81
CA ALA A 54 11.31 -19.27 -12.28
C ALA A 54 12.19 -20.54 -12.10
N CYS A 55 13.11 -20.77 -13.05
CA CYS A 55 14.03 -21.90 -13.02
C CYS A 55 15.35 -21.60 -12.32
N VAL A 56 15.54 -20.38 -11.79
CA VAL A 56 16.75 -19.94 -11.09
C VAL A 56 18.03 -20.22 -11.90
N LYS A 57 18.01 -19.85 -13.19
CA LYS A 57 19.12 -20.04 -14.15
C LYS A 57 19.63 -18.71 -14.70
N GLY A 58 20.88 -18.69 -15.18
CA GLY A 58 21.47 -17.51 -15.80
C GLY A 58 21.36 -16.26 -14.93
N ILE A 59 20.91 -15.15 -15.52
CA ILE A 59 20.62 -13.89 -14.82
C ILE A 59 19.43 -14.01 -13.85
N GLY A 60 18.53 -14.97 -14.09
CA GLY A 60 17.39 -15.27 -13.25
C GLY A 60 17.74 -15.70 -11.83
N LYS A 61 18.97 -16.19 -11.58
CA LYS A 61 19.47 -16.48 -10.22
C LYS A 61 19.43 -15.27 -9.30
N ASP A 62 19.84 -14.12 -9.82
CA ASP A 62 19.85 -12.88 -9.06
C ASP A 62 18.47 -12.21 -9.09
N LEU A 63 17.83 -12.17 -10.27
CA LEU A 63 16.50 -11.56 -10.41
C LEU A 63 15.42 -12.29 -9.59
N ALA A 64 15.55 -13.59 -9.32
CA ALA A 64 14.65 -14.32 -8.42
C ALA A 64 14.67 -13.80 -6.96
N MET A 65 15.69 -13.04 -6.57
CA MET A 65 15.80 -12.45 -5.23
C MET A 65 15.13 -11.07 -5.11
N GLY A 66 14.55 -10.54 -6.21
CA GLY A 66 13.81 -9.28 -6.23
C GLY A 66 14.68 -8.02 -6.35
N SER A 67 14.04 -6.89 -6.65
CA SER A 67 14.73 -5.63 -6.97
C SER A 67 15.55 -5.08 -5.80
N ARG A 68 15.13 -5.28 -4.55
CA ARG A 68 15.89 -4.86 -3.36
C ARG A 68 17.23 -5.59 -3.23
N PHE A 69 17.26 -6.88 -3.51
CA PHE A 69 18.50 -7.64 -3.47
C PHE A 69 19.42 -7.22 -4.61
N CYS A 70 18.87 -7.17 -5.82
CA CYS A 70 19.62 -6.82 -7.01
C CYS A 70 20.22 -5.41 -6.92
N SER A 71 19.45 -4.43 -6.44
CA SER A 71 19.93 -3.05 -6.32
C SER A 71 21.05 -2.89 -5.29
N LYS A 72 21.02 -3.65 -4.20
CA LYS A 72 22.13 -3.69 -3.24
C LYS A 72 23.38 -4.38 -3.79
N LYS A 73 23.20 -5.42 -4.61
CA LYS A 73 24.30 -6.21 -5.18
C LYS A 73 24.99 -5.49 -6.34
N PHE A 74 24.21 -4.88 -7.24
CA PHE A 74 24.68 -4.32 -8.51
C PHE A 74 24.61 -2.79 -8.58
N GLY A 75 23.95 -2.13 -7.63
CA GLY A 75 23.67 -0.70 -7.63
C GLY A 75 22.25 -0.36 -8.07
N GLY A 76 21.86 0.90 -7.91
CA GLY A 76 20.53 1.39 -8.30
C GLY A 76 19.47 1.36 -7.20
N GLU A 77 19.88 1.51 -5.93
CA GLU A 77 18.95 1.63 -4.80
C GLU A 77 18.03 2.86 -4.91
N ASP A 78 18.46 3.91 -5.63
CA ASP A 78 17.71 5.12 -5.90
C ASP A 78 16.51 4.91 -6.84
N PHE A 79 16.59 3.91 -7.74
CA PHE A 79 15.55 3.57 -8.71
C PHE A 79 14.94 2.18 -8.54
N ALA A 80 15.30 1.45 -7.49
CA ALA A 80 14.61 0.23 -7.09
C ALA A 80 13.25 0.56 -6.43
N ILE A 81 12.16 0.46 -7.19
CA ILE A 81 10.83 0.89 -6.77
C ILE A 81 10.17 -0.14 -5.83
N GLN A 82 10.61 -0.15 -4.57
CA GLN A 82 10.13 -1.05 -3.51
C GLN A 82 10.07 -0.36 -2.14
N VAL A 83 9.24 -0.87 -1.23
CA VAL A 83 9.24 -0.49 0.19
C VAL A 83 9.27 -1.74 1.06
N LYS A 84 10.19 -1.78 2.02
CA LYS A 84 10.45 -2.94 2.91
C LYS A 84 10.78 -4.26 2.19
N GLY A 85 11.24 -4.19 0.94
CA GLY A 85 11.55 -5.35 0.10
C GLY A 85 10.43 -5.81 -0.81
N LEU A 86 9.27 -5.15 -0.79
CA LEU A 86 8.17 -5.45 -1.70
C LEU A 86 8.07 -4.36 -2.77
N GLU A 87 8.09 -4.77 -4.04
CA GLU A 87 7.91 -3.92 -5.20
C GLU A 87 6.56 -3.18 -5.15
N MET A 88 6.58 -1.92 -5.57
CA MET A 88 5.36 -1.10 -5.57
C MET A 88 4.41 -1.54 -6.69
N ALA A 89 3.11 -1.48 -6.41
CA ALA A 89 2.08 -1.73 -7.40
C ALA A 89 1.92 -0.55 -8.40
N ALA A 90 0.99 -0.70 -9.34
CA ALA A 90 0.78 0.16 -10.52
C ALA A 90 0.24 1.59 -10.25
N TYR A 91 0.52 2.17 -9.07
CA TYR A 91 0.08 3.51 -8.70
C TYR A 91 1.28 4.35 -8.30
N ASP A 92 1.59 5.39 -9.08
CA ASP A 92 2.64 6.35 -8.76
C ASP A 92 2.18 7.28 -7.62
N PRO A 93 2.81 7.24 -6.44
CA PRO A 93 2.35 8.01 -5.27
C PRO A 93 2.52 9.52 -5.42
N ARG A 94 3.30 9.99 -6.41
CA ARG A 94 3.45 11.44 -6.67
C ARG A 94 2.12 12.07 -7.11
N GLY A 95 1.22 11.28 -7.70
CA GLY A 95 -0.14 11.71 -8.03
C GLY A 95 -1.18 11.50 -6.93
N SER A 96 -0.79 10.94 -5.76
CA SER A 96 -1.73 10.46 -4.74
C SER A 96 -1.01 10.36 -3.39
N PHE A 97 -0.97 11.47 -2.63
CA PHE A 97 -0.16 11.55 -1.41
C PHE A 97 -0.59 10.57 -0.33
N GLY A 98 -1.88 10.29 -0.21
CA GLY A 98 -2.39 9.23 0.66
C GLY A 98 -1.84 7.87 0.27
N GLN A 99 -1.82 7.55 -1.03
CA GLN A 99 -1.22 6.31 -1.52
C GLN A 99 0.29 6.24 -1.23
N GLY A 100 1.01 7.37 -1.31
CA GLY A 100 2.41 7.47 -0.87
C GLY A 100 2.58 7.11 0.61
N LEU A 101 1.76 7.70 1.49
CA LEU A 101 1.76 7.35 2.91
C LEU A 101 1.43 5.86 3.12
N SER A 102 0.43 5.34 2.41
CA SER A 102 0.03 3.92 2.47
C SER A 102 1.20 2.98 2.18
N TYR A 103 1.91 3.20 1.06
CA TYR A 103 3.05 2.37 0.71
C TYR A 103 4.17 2.46 1.75
N ALA A 104 4.44 3.66 2.26
CA ALA A 104 5.46 3.88 3.27
C ALA A 104 5.17 3.09 4.56
N VAL A 105 3.93 3.12 5.08
CA VAL A 105 3.62 2.58 6.42
C VAL A 105 3.08 1.15 6.44
N ALA A 106 2.63 0.62 5.30
CA ALA A 106 2.06 -0.71 5.21
C ALA A 106 2.97 -1.79 5.83
N ASN A 107 2.39 -2.65 6.66
CA ASN A 107 3.14 -3.68 7.41
C ASN A 107 3.85 -4.68 6.51
N ARG A 108 3.31 -5.00 5.34
CA ARG A 108 3.88 -6.01 4.42
C ARG A 108 4.80 -5.43 3.35
N GLY A 109 5.09 -4.13 3.38
CA GLY A 109 5.74 -3.41 2.27
C GLY A 109 4.73 -2.76 1.33
N ALA A 110 5.17 -2.29 0.15
CA ALA A 110 4.41 -1.43 -0.77
C ALA A 110 3.15 -2.07 -1.41
N CYS A 111 2.13 -2.35 -0.61
CA CYS A 111 0.91 -3.02 -1.03
C CYS A 111 -0.29 -2.05 -1.07
N HIS A 112 -0.88 -1.88 -2.24
CA HIS A 112 -2.07 -1.03 -2.45
C HIS A 112 -3.38 -1.62 -1.87
N LEU A 113 -3.34 -2.89 -1.45
CA LEU A 113 -4.45 -3.54 -0.74
C LEU A 113 -4.36 -3.36 0.78
N ALA A 114 -3.24 -2.87 1.32
CA ALA A 114 -3.17 -2.47 2.72
C ALA A 114 -4.08 -1.27 2.99
N SER A 115 -4.09 -0.31 2.07
CA SER A 115 -5.13 0.69 1.94
C SER A 115 -5.21 1.18 0.50
N SER A 116 -6.41 1.28 -0.05
CA SER A 116 -6.62 1.74 -1.43
C SER A 116 -6.95 3.23 -1.47
N ALA A 117 -5.99 4.06 -1.06
CA ALA A 117 -6.18 5.51 -0.98
C ALA A 117 -6.37 6.14 -2.35
N PHE A 118 -5.65 5.63 -3.37
CA PHE A 118 -5.76 6.08 -4.75
C PHE A 118 -7.21 6.04 -5.28
N ALA A 119 -8.03 5.08 -4.83
CA ALA A 119 -9.41 4.96 -5.27
C ALA A 119 -10.22 6.19 -4.83
N LEU A 120 -10.05 6.63 -3.58
CA LEU A 120 -10.76 7.80 -3.06
C LEU A 120 -10.14 9.13 -3.56
N GLU A 121 -8.83 9.16 -3.73
CA GLU A 121 -8.07 10.34 -4.18
C GLU A 121 -8.28 10.64 -5.68
N VAL A 122 -8.16 9.63 -6.52
CA VAL A 122 -8.08 9.79 -7.98
C VAL A 122 -9.37 9.32 -8.65
N TYR A 123 -9.79 8.08 -8.38
CA TYR A 123 -10.92 7.46 -9.11
C TYR A 123 -12.27 8.10 -8.75
N PHE A 124 -12.60 8.15 -7.46
CA PHE A 124 -13.86 8.74 -7.00
C PHE A 124 -13.78 10.26 -6.76
N ASN A 125 -12.56 10.82 -6.74
CA ASN A 125 -12.30 12.25 -6.54
C ASN A 125 -12.99 12.83 -5.28
N LEU A 126 -13.03 12.02 -4.22
CA LEU A 126 -13.68 12.34 -2.94
C LEU A 126 -12.74 13.05 -1.97
N ILE A 127 -11.44 13.03 -2.21
CA ILE A 127 -10.46 13.73 -1.38
C ILE A 127 -9.35 14.28 -2.28
N ASN A 128 -8.77 15.44 -1.95
CA ASN A 128 -7.74 16.04 -2.79
C ASN A 128 -6.49 15.14 -2.81
N PRO A 129 -6.00 14.66 -3.96
CA PRO A 129 -4.80 13.81 -4.05
C PRO A 129 -3.53 14.49 -3.51
N TYR A 130 -3.47 15.82 -3.53
CA TYR A 130 -2.27 16.59 -3.13
C TYR A 130 -2.39 17.23 -1.74
N GLY A 131 -3.50 17.02 -1.02
CA GLY A 131 -3.66 17.48 0.36
C GLY A 131 -3.09 16.47 1.35
N TYR A 132 -2.50 16.89 2.46
CA TYR A 132 -1.92 15.96 3.45
C TYR A 132 -2.70 15.89 4.78
N ASN A 133 -3.53 16.89 5.10
CA ASN A 133 -4.18 17.03 6.41
C ASN A 133 -4.98 15.80 6.84
N SER A 134 -5.81 15.24 5.97
CA SER A 134 -6.70 14.14 6.32
C SER A 134 -6.14 12.75 6.00
N LYS A 135 -4.95 12.67 5.41
CA LYS A 135 -4.40 11.42 4.87
C LYS A 135 -4.05 10.41 5.95
N ALA A 136 -3.40 10.84 7.03
CA ALA A 136 -3.08 9.96 8.15
C ALA A 136 -4.32 9.27 8.75
N SER A 137 -5.41 10.02 8.93
CA SER A 137 -6.68 9.46 9.42
C SER A 137 -7.33 8.50 8.40
N LEU A 138 -7.26 8.85 7.12
CA LEU A 138 -7.78 8.03 6.03
C LEU A 138 -7.04 6.69 5.94
N ILE A 139 -5.71 6.73 5.88
CA ILE A 139 -4.88 5.52 5.77
C ILE A 139 -5.10 4.63 6.99
N LYS A 140 -5.13 5.22 8.19
CA LYS A 140 -5.45 4.47 9.41
C LYS A 140 -6.79 3.71 9.29
N TYR A 141 -7.84 4.42 8.89
CA TYR A 141 -9.17 3.82 8.76
C TYR A 141 -9.17 2.70 7.71
N GLN A 142 -8.59 2.95 6.53
CA GLN A 142 -8.55 1.97 5.45
C GLN A 142 -7.78 0.71 5.85
N GLU A 143 -6.63 0.83 6.48
CA GLU A 143 -5.88 -0.33 7.00
C GLU A 143 -6.67 -1.11 8.05
N ASP A 144 -7.40 -0.42 8.94
CA ASP A 144 -8.22 -1.06 9.97
C ASP A 144 -9.38 -1.84 9.33
N ILE A 145 -10.17 -1.21 8.45
CA ILE A 145 -11.31 -1.86 7.82
C ILE A 145 -10.86 -2.99 6.89
N MET A 146 -9.81 -2.81 6.10
CA MET A 146 -9.29 -3.86 5.21
C MET A 146 -8.81 -5.07 6.00
N SER A 147 -8.17 -4.87 7.16
CA SER A 147 -7.73 -5.97 8.02
C SER A 147 -8.92 -6.71 8.65
N ALA A 148 -9.99 -5.98 9.00
CA ALA A 148 -11.22 -6.59 9.49
C ALA A 148 -11.95 -7.39 8.39
N ILE A 149 -12.07 -6.85 7.18
CA ILE A 149 -12.66 -7.53 6.01
C ILE A 149 -11.86 -8.79 5.65
N ASN A 150 -10.54 -8.69 5.57
CA ASN A 150 -9.67 -9.85 5.29
C ASN A 150 -9.85 -10.96 6.34
N SER A 151 -10.10 -10.60 7.61
CA SER A 151 -10.37 -11.57 8.68
C SER A 151 -11.72 -12.29 8.53
N LEU A 152 -12.66 -11.73 7.76
CA LEU A 152 -13.91 -12.40 7.37
C LEU A 152 -13.73 -13.32 6.17
N GLN A 153 -12.55 -13.32 5.52
CA GLN A 153 -12.27 -14.05 4.28
C GLN A 153 -13.23 -13.66 3.13
N THR A 154 -13.78 -12.44 3.17
CA THR A 154 -14.56 -11.89 2.06
C THR A 154 -13.66 -11.09 1.12
N CYS A 155 -14.08 -10.96 -0.14
CA CYS A 155 -13.33 -10.20 -1.12
C CYS A 155 -13.25 -8.71 -0.73
N VAL A 156 -12.05 -8.13 -0.72
CA VAL A 156 -11.82 -6.71 -0.41
C VAL A 156 -12.55 -5.76 -1.37
N PHE A 157 -12.88 -6.20 -2.58
CA PHE A 157 -13.68 -5.39 -3.50
C PHE A 157 -15.11 -5.17 -3.04
N THR A 158 -15.60 -5.92 -2.05
CA THR A 158 -16.89 -5.61 -1.39
C THR A 158 -16.84 -4.30 -0.61
N ALA A 159 -15.65 -3.81 -0.24
CA ALA A 159 -15.49 -2.52 0.44
C ALA A 159 -16.06 -1.35 -0.35
N PHE A 160 -15.82 -1.30 -1.67
CA PHE A 160 -16.29 -0.21 -2.50
C PHE A 160 -17.82 -0.10 -2.57
N PRO A 161 -18.58 -1.13 -2.97
CA PRO A 161 -20.02 -1.04 -2.98
C PRO A 161 -20.57 -0.82 -1.56
N TYR A 162 -20.04 -1.48 -0.53
CA TYR A 162 -20.64 -1.38 0.80
C TYR A 162 -20.41 -0.02 1.45
N GLU A 163 -19.26 0.61 1.25
CA GLU A 163 -19.01 1.96 1.79
C GLU A 163 -19.68 3.05 0.92
N LEU A 164 -19.65 2.91 -0.41
CA LEU A 164 -20.07 3.98 -1.34
C LEU A 164 -21.57 3.95 -1.69
N GLU A 165 -22.26 2.83 -1.51
CA GLU A 165 -23.70 2.71 -1.82
C GLU A 165 -24.61 3.07 -0.63
N THR A 166 -24.03 3.47 0.50
CA THR A 166 -24.79 3.91 1.68
C THR A 166 -25.67 5.13 1.37
N PRO A 167 -26.84 5.28 2.02
CA PRO A 167 -27.72 6.42 1.77
C PRO A 167 -27.01 7.78 1.90
N LEU A 168 -26.10 7.90 2.88
CA LEU A 168 -25.29 9.10 3.10
C LEU A 168 -24.44 9.45 1.86
N MET A 169 -23.77 8.47 1.27
CA MET A 169 -22.91 8.67 0.11
C MET A 169 -23.71 8.94 -1.18
N LYS A 170 -24.92 8.38 -1.28
CA LYS A 170 -25.83 8.62 -2.42
C LYS A 170 -26.49 9.99 -2.41
N ILE A 171 -26.89 10.46 -1.23
CA ILE A 171 -27.67 11.69 -1.08
C ILE A 171 -26.77 12.92 -1.03
N MET A 172 -25.58 12.80 -0.42
CA MET A 172 -24.71 13.94 -0.20
C MET A 172 -24.05 14.40 -1.52
N PRO A 173 -24.12 15.69 -1.88
CA PRO A 173 -23.42 16.21 -3.06
C PRO A 173 -21.90 15.96 -2.98
N LYS A 174 -21.29 15.52 -4.08
CA LYS A 174 -19.84 15.20 -4.14
C LYS A 174 -18.94 16.32 -3.63
N PHE A 175 -19.29 17.59 -3.86
CA PHE A 175 -18.48 18.71 -3.36
C PHE A 175 -18.51 18.82 -1.83
N VAL A 176 -19.66 18.53 -1.19
CA VAL A 176 -19.79 18.51 0.27
C VAL A 176 -18.99 17.34 0.84
N LEU A 177 -19.15 16.15 0.25
CA LEU A 177 -18.33 14.98 0.59
C LEU A 177 -16.85 15.30 0.52
N ARG A 178 -16.43 15.97 -0.56
CA ARG A 178 -15.04 16.37 -0.74
C ARG A 178 -14.57 17.35 0.34
N ILE A 179 -15.36 18.35 0.70
CA ILE A 179 -15.02 19.26 1.80
C ILE A 179 -14.89 18.50 3.11
N CYS A 180 -15.87 17.65 3.44
CA CYS A 180 -15.86 16.81 4.65
C CYS A 180 -14.64 15.88 4.70
N MET A 181 -14.33 15.18 3.62
CA MET A 181 -13.20 14.27 3.54
C MET A 181 -11.85 15.00 3.61
N ASN A 182 -11.73 16.22 3.08
CA ASN A 182 -10.49 16.99 3.18
C ASN A 182 -10.27 17.59 4.57
N LEU A 183 -11.33 18.06 5.23
CA LEU A 183 -11.23 18.75 6.52
C LEU A 183 -11.31 17.80 7.73
N MET A 184 -12.12 16.74 7.62
CA MET A 184 -12.54 15.93 8.76
C MET A 184 -12.69 14.44 8.43
N ALA A 185 -11.84 13.87 7.57
CA ALA A 185 -11.90 12.42 7.23
C ALA A 185 -11.99 11.51 8.45
N GLY A 186 -11.25 11.80 9.52
CA GLY A 186 -11.28 10.98 10.74
C GLY A 186 -12.63 10.94 11.46
N ILE A 187 -13.49 11.93 11.24
CA ILE A 187 -14.88 11.98 11.74
C ILE A 187 -15.80 11.38 10.68
N ALA A 188 -15.69 11.86 9.44
CA ALA A 188 -16.54 11.43 8.32
C ALA A 188 -16.54 9.90 8.14
N LEU A 189 -15.35 9.28 8.19
CA LEU A 189 -15.20 7.83 8.02
C LEU A 189 -15.82 7.01 9.17
N ARG A 190 -16.02 7.59 10.36
CA ARG A 190 -16.73 6.90 11.45
C ARG A 190 -18.24 6.90 11.29
N LEU A 191 -18.76 7.76 10.42
CA LEU A 191 -20.18 7.85 10.09
C LEU A 191 -20.55 6.97 8.91
N VAL A 192 -19.56 6.39 8.21
CA VAL A 192 -19.80 5.42 7.15
C VAL A 192 -20.45 4.18 7.77
N ASP A 193 -21.57 3.79 7.19
CA ASP A 193 -22.25 2.56 7.58
C ASP A 193 -21.46 1.36 7.05
N ILE A 194 -21.02 0.53 7.99
CA ILE A 194 -20.24 -0.67 7.77
C ILE A 194 -20.91 -1.86 8.48
N SER A 195 -22.19 -1.75 8.85
CA SER A 195 -22.96 -2.73 9.61
C SER A 195 -23.09 -4.08 8.93
N LEU A 196 -23.07 -4.10 7.59
CA LEU A 196 -23.24 -5.32 6.81
C LEU A 196 -22.19 -6.40 7.12
N TRP A 197 -20.91 -6.03 7.31
CA TRP A 197 -19.86 -6.99 7.67
C TRP A 197 -20.01 -7.61 9.07
N PRO A 198 -20.17 -6.85 10.17
CA PRO A 198 -20.43 -7.43 11.48
C PRO A 198 -21.77 -8.16 11.54
N GLU A 199 -22.80 -7.75 10.78
CA GLU A 199 -24.05 -8.51 10.68
C GLU A 199 -23.85 -9.86 9.99
N PHE A 200 -23.07 -9.90 8.90
CA PHE A 200 -22.68 -11.14 8.24
C PHE A 200 -21.96 -12.08 9.20
N TRP A 201 -20.95 -11.59 9.92
CA TRP A 201 -20.25 -12.37 10.94
C TRP A 201 -21.17 -12.84 12.07
N SER A 202 -22.07 -11.97 12.54
CA SER A 202 -23.00 -12.29 13.62
C SER A 202 -24.01 -13.36 13.21
N SER A 203 -24.46 -13.31 11.96
CA SER A 203 -25.42 -14.27 11.38
C SER A 203 -24.81 -15.67 11.24
N ILE A 204 -23.51 -15.75 10.91
CA ILE A 204 -22.81 -17.03 10.78
C ILE A 204 -22.44 -17.62 12.15
N THR A 205 -21.93 -16.79 13.06
CA THR A 205 -21.36 -17.27 14.34
C THR A 205 -22.37 -17.33 15.48
N GLY A 206 -23.54 -16.71 15.32
CA GLY A 206 -24.53 -16.52 16.39
C GLY A 206 -24.10 -15.54 17.48
N ARG A 207 -22.92 -14.89 17.36
CA ARG A 207 -22.41 -13.92 18.34
C ARG A 207 -22.63 -12.52 17.82
N LYS A 208 -23.15 -11.62 18.65
CA LYS A 208 -23.34 -10.21 18.25
C LYS A 208 -22.01 -9.48 18.16
N LEU A 209 -21.78 -8.80 17.03
CA LEU A 209 -20.68 -7.86 16.84
C LEU A 209 -21.22 -6.51 16.35
N GLY A 210 -20.77 -5.42 16.95
CA GLY A 210 -21.10 -4.07 16.49
C GLY A 210 -19.99 -3.48 15.60
N MET A 211 -20.33 -2.45 14.81
CA MET A 211 -19.41 -1.75 13.91
C MET A 211 -18.11 -1.28 14.59
N THR A 212 -18.21 -0.69 15.78
CA THR A 212 -17.04 -0.22 16.53
C THR A 212 -16.14 -1.38 16.98
N ALA A 213 -16.73 -2.51 17.34
CA ALA A 213 -15.97 -3.70 17.74
C ALA A 213 -15.29 -4.36 16.52
N PHE A 214 -15.96 -4.34 15.36
CA PHE A 214 -15.42 -4.81 14.08
C PHE A 214 -14.20 -4.00 13.65
N LEU A 215 -14.30 -2.66 13.59
CA LEU A 215 -13.15 -1.79 13.29
C LEU A 215 -12.02 -1.96 14.31
N ARG A 216 -12.34 -2.11 15.60
CA ARG A 216 -11.33 -2.35 16.64
C ARG A 216 -10.62 -3.71 16.46
N ALA A 217 -11.29 -4.71 15.89
CA ALA A 217 -10.65 -5.98 15.56
C ALA A 217 -9.60 -5.80 14.46
N GLY A 218 -9.94 -5.04 13.41
CA GLY A 218 -8.99 -4.66 12.36
C GLY A 218 -7.80 -3.82 12.88
N GLU A 219 -8.08 -2.82 13.73
CA GLU A 219 -7.04 -2.02 14.40
C GLU A 219 -6.11 -2.90 15.24
N ARG A 220 -6.65 -3.93 15.92
CA ARG A 220 -5.84 -4.89 16.68
C ARG A 220 -4.91 -5.70 15.78
N VAL A 221 -5.40 -6.19 14.65
CA VAL A 221 -4.57 -6.93 13.68
C VAL A 221 -3.43 -6.06 13.16
N GLN A 222 -3.74 -4.83 12.72
CA GLN A 222 -2.75 -3.89 12.22
C GLN A 222 -1.65 -3.56 13.24
N VAL A 223 -2.03 -3.31 14.49
CA VAL A 223 -1.05 -3.01 15.55
C VAL A 223 -0.25 -4.24 15.96
N LEU A 224 -0.85 -5.44 15.92
CA LEU A 224 -0.16 -6.70 16.21
C LEU A 224 0.90 -7.01 15.15
N GLU A 225 0.55 -6.93 13.87
CA GLU A 225 1.47 -7.08 12.75
C GLU A 225 2.60 -6.06 12.83
N ARG A 226 2.28 -4.79 13.13
CA ARG A 226 3.29 -3.76 13.33
C ARG A 226 4.24 -4.10 14.48
N LEU A 227 3.70 -4.61 15.60
CA LEU A 227 4.53 -5.03 16.73
C LEU A 227 5.47 -6.18 16.35
N MET A 228 5.00 -7.16 15.58
CA MET A 228 5.84 -8.24 15.05
C MET A 228 6.97 -7.65 14.19
N ASN A 229 6.65 -6.78 13.23
CA ASN A 229 7.64 -6.13 12.38
C ASN A 229 8.70 -5.35 13.16
N THR A 230 8.28 -4.60 14.19
CA THR A 230 9.21 -3.82 15.02
C THR A 230 10.11 -4.69 15.88
N ARG A 231 9.67 -5.91 16.24
CA ARG A 231 10.53 -6.90 16.91
C ARG A 231 11.61 -7.41 15.98
N GLU A 232 11.29 -7.54 14.69
CA GLU A 232 12.24 -7.88 13.62
C GLU A 232 13.08 -6.69 13.12
N GLY A 233 12.95 -5.52 13.75
CA GLY A 233 13.81 -4.35 13.49
C GLY A 233 13.25 -3.31 12.50
N ILE A 234 12.01 -3.48 12.04
CA ILE A 234 11.31 -2.44 11.25
C ILE A 234 11.03 -1.23 12.13
N SER A 235 11.36 -0.04 11.62
CA SER A 235 11.16 1.23 12.32
C SER A 235 10.87 2.35 11.34
N ARG A 236 10.84 3.59 11.82
CA ARG A 236 10.66 4.79 10.97
C ARG A 236 11.58 4.83 9.75
N LYS A 237 12.83 4.35 9.88
CA LYS A 237 13.80 4.34 8.75
C LYS A 237 13.31 3.52 7.55
N ASP A 238 12.43 2.54 7.80
CA ASP A 238 11.88 1.64 6.78
C ASP A 238 10.50 2.10 6.29
N ASP A 239 9.89 3.09 6.95
CA ASP A 239 8.63 3.72 6.52
C ASP A 239 8.91 4.89 5.59
N THR A 240 9.56 4.60 4.45
CA THR A 240 9.93 5.59 3.45
C THR A 240 9.47 5.17 2.05
N LEU A 241 9.74 6.01 1.05
CA LEU A 241 9.57 5.71 -0.37
C LEU A 241 10.95 5.66 -1.05
N PRO A 242 11.08 4.98 -2.20
CA PRO A 242 12.27 5.06 -3.04
C PRO A 242 12.71 6.50 -3.30
N PRO A 243 14.02 6.83 -3.24
CA PRO A 243 14.52 8.20 -3.39
C PRO A 243 13.96 8.93 -4.62
N ARG A 244 13.90 8.27 -5.78
CA ARG A 244 13.27 8.80 -7.00
C ARG A 244 11.90 9.41 -6.76
N LEU A 245 11.05 8.76 -5.97
CA LEU A 245 9.67 9.21 -5.75
C LEU A 245 9.57 10.38 -4.77
N LEU A 246 10.66 10.67 -4.05
CA LEU A 246 10.77 11.81 -3.14
C LEU A 246 11.48 13.01 -3.79
N THR A 247 12.39 12.76 -4.73
CA THR A 247 13.27 13.81 -5.31
C THR A 247 12.96 14.16 -6.76
N GLU A 248 12.41 13.23 -7.55
CA GLU A 248 12.16 13.46 -8.98
C GLU A 248 10.68 13.75 -9.25
N PHE A 249 10.43 14.80 -10.03
CA PHE A 249 9.09 15.15 -10.51
C PHE A 249 8.72 14.40 -11.78
N ARG A 250 7.42 14.15 -11.99
CA ARG A 250 6.95 13.55 -13.24
C ARG A 250 6.92 14.63 -14.32
N LYS A 251 7.47 14.32 -15.49
CA LYS A 251 7.47 15.23 -16.65
C LYS A 251 6.07 15.58 -17.16
N CYS A 252 5.08 14.74 -16.85
CA CYS A 252 3.69 14.94 -17.23
C CYS A 252 2.87 15.72 -16.20
N ASP A 253 3.45 16.12 -15.08
CA ASP A 253 2.74 16.91 -14.07
C ASP A 253 2.76 18.39 -14.39
N ASP A 254 1.63 19.05 -14.17
CA ASP A 254 1.51 20.51 -14.32
C ASP A 254 2.29 21.28 -13.24
N ARG A 255 2.73 20.60 -12.18
CA ARG A 255 3.40 21.19 -11.02
C ARG A 255 4.41 20.23 -10.41
N GLU A 256 5.52 20.80 -9.97
CA GLU A 256 6.52 20.10 -9.16
C GLU A 256 6.03 19.97 -7.72
N LEU A 257 5.48 18.80 -7.38
CA LEU A 257 4.97 18.51 -6.04
C LEU A 257 5.74 17.33 -5.43
N ALA A 258 6.36 17.58 -4.27
CA ALA A 258 6.96 16.53 -3.46
C ALA A 258 5.94 15.99 -2.45
N ILE A 259 5.97 14.68 -2.20
CA ILE A 259 5.11 14.05 -1.20
C ILE A 259 5.59 14.51 0.18
N PRO A 260 4.75 15.18 1.01
CA PRO A 260 5.12 15.65 2.34
C PRO A 260 5.13 14.50 3.35
N LEU A 261 5.97 13.48 3.10
CA LEU A 261 5.91 12.19 3.77
C LEU A 261 6.18 12.30 5.27
N GLU A 262 7.23 13.02 5.69
CA GLU A 262 7.58 13.17 7.11
C GLU A 262 6.43 13.74 7.95
N THR A 263 5.79 14.81 7.45
CA THR A 263 4.63 15.43 8.10
C THR A 263 3.46 14.44 8.22
N MET A 264 3.23 13.64 7.18
CA MET A 264 2.17 12.64 7.18
C MET A 264 2.49 11.47 8.11
N LEU A 265 3.75 11.01 8.17
CA LEU A 265 4.23 9.95 9.06
C LEU A 265 4.08 10.35 10.52
N ASP A 266 4.49 11.56 10.90
CA ASP A 266 4.34 12.05 12.27
C ASP A 266 2.89 12.04 12.73
N ARG A 267 2.00 12.53 11.86
CA ARG A 267 0.56 12.52 12.13
C ARG A 267 0.01 11.10 12.18
N TYR A 268 0.44 10.22 11.28
CA TYR A 268 0.03 8.81 11.26
C TYR A 268 0.44 8.09 12.55
N TYR A 269 1.70 8.20 12.98
CA TYR A 269 2.17 7.62 14.24
C TYR A 269 1.42 8.15 15.45
N PHE A 270 1.17 9.46 15.49
CA PHE A 270 0.38 10.06 16.56
C PHE A 270 -1.02 9.43 16.65
N ILE A 271 -1.75 9.35 15.53
CA ILE A 271 -3.13 8.82 15.50
C ILE A 271 -3.15 7.30 15.75
N ARG A 272 -2.14 6.55 15.28
CA ARG A 272 -1.96 5.11 15.53
C ARG A 272 -1.60 4.79 16.98
N GLY A 273 -1.12 5.77 17.76
CA GLY A 273 -0.60 5.53 19.10
C GLY A 273 0.81 4.93 19.09
N PHE A 274 1.60 5.22 18.05
CA PHE A 274 3.00 4.83 17.95
C PHE A 274 3.90 5.93 18.52
N ASP A 275 5.15 5.59 18.82
CA ASP A 275 6.19 6.56 19.14
C ASP A 275 6.80 7.18 17.87
N LYS A 276 7.80 8.06 18.03
CA LYS A 276 8.44 8.75 16.91
C LYS A 276 9.21 7.79 15.98
N ASN A 277 9.59 6.62 16.48
CA ASN A 277 10.29 5.58 15.72
C ASN A 277 9.32 4.60 15.05
N GLY A 278 8.01 4.86 15.11
CA GLY A 278 6.99 3.99 14.52
C GLY A 278 6.76 2.70 15.30
N VAL A 279 7.11 2.66 16.59
CA VAL A 279 6.90 1.50 17.48
C VAL A 279 5.59 1.66 18.26
N PRO A 280 4.72 0.63 18.32
CA PRO A 280 3.51 0.68 19.13
C PRO A 280 3.78 0.97 20.61
N LYS A 281 3.16 2.02 21.16
CA LYS A 281 3.28 2.35 22.59
C LYS A 281 2.57 1.31 23.47
N LYS A 282 3.05 1.11 24.70
CA LYS A 282 2.39 0.25 25.69
C LYS A 282 0.91 0.58 25.90
N SER A 283 0.53 1.86 25.80
CA SER A 283 -0.85 2.30 25.94
C SER A 283 -1.79 1.76 24.86
N ILE A 284 -1.36 1.75 23.59
CA ILE A 284 -2.17 1.20 22.49
C ILE A 284 -2.24 -0.32 22.56
N LEU A 285 -1.13 -0.99 22.94
CA LEU A 285 -1.10 -2.44 23.14
C LEU A 285 -2.09 -2.89 24.23
N LYS A 286 -2.09 -2.20 25.37
CA LYS A 286 -3.04 -2.44 26.46
C LYS A 286 -4.48 -2.16 26.03
N LYS A 287 -4.72 -1.04 25.35
CA LYS A 287 -6.06 -0.66 24.83
C LYS A 287 -6.63 -1.72 23.89
N LEU A 288 -5.79 -2.33 23.05
CA LEU A 288 -6.19 -3.34 22.07
C LEU A 288 -6.13 -4.77 22.61
N LYS A 289 -5.68 -4.98 23.84
CA LYS A 289 -5.51 -6.31 24.48
C LYS A 289 -4.54 -7.20 23.71
N ILE A 290 -3.41 -6.64 23.27
CA ILE A 290 -2.32 -7.39 22.62
C ILE A 290 -1.27 -7.84 23.65
N ALA A 291 -0.95 -6.97 24.60
CA ALA A 291 -0.01 -7.19 25.71
C ALA A 291 -0.41 -6.34 26.92
#